data_AF-A0A7Y5VNT0-F1
#
_entry.id   AF-A0A7Y5VNT0-F1
#
_cell.length_a   1.000
_cell.length_b   1.000
_cell.length_c   1.000
_cell.angle_alpha   90.00
_cell.angle_beta   90.00
_cell.angle_gamma   90.00
#
_symmetry.space_group_name_H-M   'P 1'
#
loop_
_entity.id
_entity.type
_entity.pdbx_description
1 polymer ?
#
loop_
_entity_poly.entity_id
_entity_poly.type
_entity_poly.pdbx_seq_one_letter_code
_entity_poly.pdbx_strand_id
1 'polypeptide(L)'
;MASADAGKLYVFFGEDSTDASGILQPAPQTITVGGAIGVGYLEVRTSAAGANLGLSSSSAGDFDADGIVDLVVGTARGDSAYLFLGDAAYPTGSPQTLDVSTADIIFNKETTGDFFGAAVARAGDFNKDGYGDVMFGAFKSNNGGTERGQAYIVFGRPITSSLDVDISLFANVVITTTTDRSWLGHSVGLVGDVNGDGFVDVGVGAPADKGNTDMDGFVYIFKGDSAYSVGTQQQFVTSDAHFIVDLNENDNECGNAFAGIGDITGDGFDDFAVGARNHLVGANLGEGEVLLFSGKAATDTYNATDASLIITGVADTDDFFGWCLSSGDVDGNGTVDLLIGVPFYDAGGTWRGGLMILKDTSITNATEINYNNALLPVPDFVTISGLEDNGVFGTFGEGQQD
;
A
#
# COMPACT_ATOMS: atom_id res chain seq x y z
N MET A 1 19.74 -7.73 23.97
CA MET A 1 20.28 -6.54 23.29
C MET A 1 19.73 -6.60 21.88
N ALA A 2 18.70 -5.80 21.57
CA ALA A 2 18.25 -5.65 20.19
C ALA A 2 19.42 -5.03 19.41
N SER A 3 19.83 -5.68 18.33
CA SER A 3 20.87 -5.14 17.46
C SER A 3 20.37 -3.84 16.82
N ALA A 4 21.25 -2.84 16.72
CA ALA A 4 20.96 -1.63 15.96
C ALA A 4 20.37 -2.01 14.58
N ASP A 5 19.27 -1.38 14.22
CA ASP A 5 18.63 -1.40 12.89
C ASP A 5 17.82 -2.64 12.48
N ALA A 6 17.36 -3.46 13.43
CA ALA A 6 16.45 -4.58 13.11
C ALA A 6 15.07 -4.13 12.56
N GLY A 7 14.59 -2.94 12.96
CA GLY A 7 13.21 -2.48 12.74
C GLY A 7 12.21 -3.12 13.71
N LYS A 8 11.04 -2.50 13.87
CA LYS A 8 9.92 -2.95 14.71
C LYS A 8 8.61 -2.50 14.11
N LEU A 9 7.57 -3.32 14.24
CA LEU A 9 6.20 -2.96 13.89
C LEU A 9 5.33 -2.95 15.15
N TYR A 10 4.48 -1.94 15.29
CA TYR A 10 3.44 -1.87 16.31
C TYR A 10 2.07 -1.87 15.63
N VAL A 11 1.21 -2.83 15.97
CA VAL A 11 -0.18 -2.90 15.51
C VAL A 11 -1.10 -2.52 16.67
N PHE A 12 -1.96 -1.54 16.42
CA PHE A 12 -2.95 -1.07 17.38
C PHE A 12 -4.33 -1.50 16.92
N PHE A 13 -5.11 -2.06 17.84
CA PHE A 13 -6.50 -2.42 17.59
C PHE A 13 -7.37 -1.22 17.98
N GLY A 14 -8.20 -0.75 17.05
CA GLY A 14 -9.20 0.27 17.35
C GLY A 14 -10.22 -0.28 18.35
N GLU A 15 -10.63 0.54 19.31
CA GLU A 15 -11.84 0.26 20.09
C GLU A 15 -12.87 1.35 19.74
N ASP A 16 -14.03 0.94 19.26
CA ASP A 16 -15.20 1.81 19.17
C ASP A 16 -15.60 2.27 20.58
N SER A 17 -15.18 3.48 20.97
CA SER A 17 -15.60 4.05 22.24
C SER A 17 -16.97 4.70 22.05
N THR A 18 -18.00 4.16 22.70
CA THR A 18 -19.31 4.84 22.79
C THR A 18 -19.35 5.68 24.06
N ASP A 19 -19.90 6.90 23.98
CA ASP A 19 -20.23 7.65 25.18
C ASP A 19 -21.43 7.02 25.93
N ALA A 20 -21.75 7.57 27.10
CA ALA A 20 -22.88 7.11 27.91
C ALA A 20 -24.27 7.26 27.23
N SER A 21 -24.33 7.89 26.06
CA SER A 21 -25.51 8.00 25.19
C SER A 21 -25.51 7.01 24.01
N GLY A 22 -24.47 6.17 23.88
CA GLY A 22 -24.34 5.20 22.79
C GLY A 22 -23.87 5.83 21.46
N ILE A 23 -23.33 7.04 21.49
CA ILE A 23 -22.75 7.69 20.30
C ILE A 23 -21.27 7.33 20.22
N LEU A 24 -20.82 6.87 19.05
CA LEU A 24 -19.40 6.67 18.76
C LEU A 24 -18.65 7.99 18.94
N GLN A 25 -17.71 7.99 19.88
CA GLN A 25 -16.79 9.09 20.09
C GLN A 25 -15.46 8.72 19.44
N PRO A 26 -14.96 9.50 18.47
CA PRO A 26 -13.55 9.45 18.10
C PRO A 26 -12.77 10.07 19.26
N ALA A 27 -12.48 9.28 20.31
CA ALA A 27 -11.60 9.76 21.37
C ALA A 27 -10.19 9.88 20.78
N PRO A 28 -9.54 11.07 20.81
CA PRO A 28 -8.14 11.17 20.42
C PRO A 28 -7.29 10.44 21.47
N GLN A 29 -7.02 9.16 21.23
CA GLN A 29 -6.05 8.42 22.01
C GLN A 29 -4.66 8.92 21.57
N THR A 30 -3.97 9.62 22.46
CA THR A 30 -2.54 9.88 22.24
C THR A 30 -1.81 8.55 22.43
N ILE A 31 -1.43 7.91 21.31
CA ILE A 31 -0.64 6.68 21.34
C ILE A 31 0.83 7.06 21.59
N THR A 32 1.33 6.78 22.79
CA THR A 32 2.76 6.94 23.11
C THR A 32 3.45 5.57 23.05
N VAL A 33 4.18 5.31 21.98
CA VAL A 33 4.98 4.08 21.82
C VAL A 33 6.01 3.98 22.97
N GLY A 34 5.98 2.89 23.73
CA GLY A 34 6.88 2.66 24.88
C GLY A 34 6.41 3.27 26.22
N GLY A 35 5.28 3.99 26.24
CA GLY A 35 4.57 4.35 27.46
C GLY A 35 3.60 3.25 27.92
N ALA A 36 3.12 3.31 29.16
CA ALA A 36 1.97 2.50 29.58
C ALA A 36 0.72 3.04 28.86
N ILE A 37 0.50 2.56 27.63
CA ILE A 37 -0.71 2.86 26.87
C ILE A 37 -1.83 2.03 27.49
N GLY A 38 -2.97 2.66 27.78
CA GLY A 38 -4.15 1.97 28.29
C GLY A 38 -4.86 1.10 27.24
N VAL A 39 -4.25 0.90 26.06
CA VAL A 39 -4.75 0.08 24.96
C VAL A 39 -3.75 -1.05 24.66
N GLY A 40 -4.28 -2.23 24.32
CA GLY A 40 -3.47 -3.36 23.88
C GLY A 40 -2.85 -3.10 22.51
N TYR A 41 -1.62 -3.56 22.32
CA TYR A 41 -0.94 -3.52 21.01
C TYR A 41 -0.17 -4.81 20.78
N LEU A 42 0.08 -5.11 19.52
CA LEU A 42 0.97 -6.17 19.07
C LEU A 42 2.31 -5.56 18.65
N GLU A 43 3.42 -6.03 19.20
CA GLU A 43 4.75 -5.65 18.74
C GLU A 43 5.39 -6.81 17.98
N VAL A 44 5.66 -6.62 16.69
CA VAL A 44 6.41 -7.59 15.87
C VAL A 44 7.88 -7.20 15.87
N ARG A 45 8.75 -8.17 16.14
CA ARG A 45 10.20 -7.98 16.24
C ARG A 45 10.98 -9.00 15.42
N THR A 46 12.21 -8.63 15.11
CA THR A 46 13.21 -9.54 14.57
C THR A 46 14.54 -9.39 15.32
N SER A 47 15.31 -10.47 15.38
CA SER A 47 16.68 -10.47 15.89
C SER A 47 17.72 -10.21 14.79
N ALA A 48 17.30 -10.14 13.52
CA ALA A 48 18.17 -9.88 12.38
C ALA A 48 18.54 -8.39 12.29
N ALA A 49 19.83 -8.07 12.47
CA ALA A 49 20.35 -6.72 12.35
C ALA A 49 20.21 -6.20 10.91
N GLY A 50 19.71 -4.97 10.75
CA GLY A 50 19.58 -4.33 9.43
C GLY A 50 18.48 -4.90 8.54
N ALA A 51 17.53 -5.68 9.10
CA ALA A 51 16.46 -6.31 8.33
C ALA A 51 15.40 -5.32 7.82
N ASN A 52 15.31 -4.12 8.42
CA ASN A 52 14.29 -3.13 8.13
C ASN A 52 12.86 -3.68 8.30
N LEU A 53 12.62 -4.40 9.40
CA LEU A 53 11.28 -4.90 9.73
C LEU A 53 10.29 -3.75 9.87
N GLY A 54 9.13 -3.90 9.24
CA GLY A 54 8.04 -2.92 9.30
C GLY A 54 8.21 -1.76 8.32
N LEU A 55 9.14 -1.84 7.37
CA LEU A 55 9.16 -0.89 6.23
C LEU A 55 7.87 -0.98 5.42
N SER A 56 7.32 -2.19 5.30
CA SER A 56 5.99 -2.43 4.76
C SER A 56 5.25 -3.43 5.64
N SER A 57 3.96 -3.21 5.80
CA SER A 57 3.02 -4.10 6.47
C SER A 57 1.63 -3.84 5.93
N SER A 58 0.78 -4.85 5.94
CA SER A 58 -0.62 -4.74 5.52
C SER A 58 -1.46 -5.76 6.28
N SER A 59 -2.77 -5.52 6.35
CA SER A 59 -3.70 -6.63 6.51
C SER A 59 -3.46 -7.65 5.38
N ALA A 60 -3.57 -8.92 5.71
CA ALA A 60 -3.54 -10.01 4.73
C ALA A 60 -4.96 -10.46 4.32
N GLY A 61 -6.00 -9.75 4.76
CA GLY A 61 -7.37 -10.27 4.75
C GLY A 61 -7.50 -11.45 5.71
N ASP A 62 -8.56 -12.24 5.54
CA ASP A 62 -8.73 -13.53 6.22
C ASP A 62 -8.15 -14.63 5.33
N PHE A 63 -6.83 -14.84 5.43
CA PHE A 63 -6.05 -15.70 4.52
C PHE A 63 -6.35 -17.19 4.73
N ASP A 64 -6.79 -17.60 5.92
CA ASP A 64 -7.14 -18.99 6.23
C ASP A 64 -8.64 -19.26 6.38
N ALA A 65 -9.47 -18.24 6.17
CA ALA A 65 -10.94 -18.26 6.22
C ALA A 65 -11.51 -18.62 7.60
N ASP A 66 -10.86 -18.18 8.68
CA ASP A 66 -11.31 -18.38 10.05
C ASP A 66 -12.21 -17.26 10.59
N GLY A 67 -12.37 -16.19 9.81
CA GLY A 67 -13.17 -15.01 10.11
C GLY A 67 -12.40 -13.90 10.83
N ILE A 68 -11.09 -14.03 10.99
CA ILE A 68 -10.22 -13.04 11.64
C ILE A 68 -9.23 -12.50 10.62
N VAL A 69 -8.99 -11.19 10.66
CA VAL A 69 -8.02 -10.56 9.78
C VAL A 69 -6.59 -10.92 10.18
N ASP A 70 -5.81 -11.33 9.20
CA ASP A 70 -4.41 -11.70 9.31
C ASP A 70 -3.48 -10.52 9.03
N LEU A 71 -2.20 -10.68 9.40
CA LEU A 71 -1.16 -9.67 9.25
C LEU A 71 -0.03 -10.16 8.34
N VAL A 72 0.37 -9.34 7.37
CA VAL A 72 1.61 -9.54 6.61
C VAL A 72 2.62 -8.42 6.88
N VAL A 73 3.88 -8.78 7.08
CA VAL A 73 4.98 -7.86 7.39
C VAL A 73 6.19 -8.16 6.54
N GLY A 74 6.77 -7.13 5.93
CA GLY A 74 7.96 -7.22 5.10
C GLY A 74 9.27 -6.86 5.82
N THR A 75 10.37 -7.44 5.34
CA THR A 75 11.75 -7.03 5.68
C THR A 75 12.53 -6.78 4.40
N ALA A 76 12.52 -5.54 3.92
CA ALA A 76 13.11 -5.15 2.64
C ALA A 76 14.58 -5.53 2.48
N ARG A 77 15.37 -5.53 3.55
CA ARG A 77 16.79 -5.92 3.51
C ARG A 77 17.04 -7.35 3.97
N GLY A 78 16.03 -7.97 4.60
CA GLY A 78 16.02 -9.39 4.92
C GLY A 78 15.63 -10.27 3.74
N ASP A 79 15.15 -9.66 2.64
CA ASP A 79 14.61 -10.36 1.46
C ASP A 79 13.59 -11.44 1.90
N SER A 80 12.73 -11.06 2.86
CA SER A 80 11.76 -11.95 3.50
C SER A 80 10.47 -11.21 3.84
N ALA A 81 9.38 -11.95 3.91
CA ALA A 81 8.09 -11.49 4.43
C ALA A 81 7.47 -12.55 5.34
N TYR A 82 6.60 -12.13 6.25
CA TYR A 82 6.06 -12.94 7.32
C TYR A 82 4.54 -12.74 7.40
N LEU A 83 3.79 -13.84 7.37
CA LEU A 83 2.35 -13.83 7.62
C LEU A 83 2.05 -14.44 8.99
N PHE A 84 1.28 -13.71 9.77
CA PHE A 84 0.76 -14.13 11.07
C PHE A 84 -0.76 -14.21 10.94
N LEU A 85 -1.31 -15.37 11.29
CA LEU A 85 -2.76 -15.53 11.34
C LEU A 85 -3.33 -14.72 12.51
N GLY A 86 -4.52 -14.20 12.30
CA GLY A 86 -5.33 -13.53 13.29
C GLY A 86 -5.62 -14.49 14.44
N ASP A 87 -5.65 -13.93 15.65
CA ASP A 87 -6.06 -14.66 16.84
C ASP A 87 -7.06 -13.77 17.58
N ALA A 88 -8.24 -14.31 17.88
CA ALA A 88 -9.26 -13.63 18.70
C ALA A 88 -8.73 -13.30 20.12
N ALA A 89 -7.60 -13.89 20.52
CA ALA A 89 -6.89 -13.58 21.75
C ALA A 89 -5.88 -12.43 21.63
N TYR A 90 -5.59 -11.90 20.43
CA TYR A 90 -4.84 -10.65 20.29
C TYR A 90 -5.65 -9.49 20.91
N PRO A 91 -5.05 -8.61 21.72
CA PRO A 91 -5.69 -8.20 22.96
C PRO A 91 -6.49 -6.91 22.83
N THR A 92 -7.70 -6.93 23.40
CA THR A 92 -8.18 -5.86 24.28
C THR A 92 -7.45 -6.02 25.64
N GLY A 93 -6.32 -5.34 25.88
CA GLY A 93 -5.60 -5.43 27.16
C GLY A 93 -4.09 -5.16 27.14
N SER A 94 -3.28 -6.10 27.65
CA SER A 94 -1.81 -5.94 27.78
C SER A 94 -1.08 -6.15 26.45
N PRO A 95 0.03 -5.45 26.19
CA PRO A 95 0.82 -5.63 24.98
C PRO A 95 1.31 -7.06 24.76
N GLN A 96 1.24 -7.55 23.53
CA GLN A 96 1.83 -8.81 23.12
C GLN A 96 3.02 -8.62 22.18
N THR A 97 3.89 -9.61 22.10
CA THR A 97 5.08 -9.57 21.24
C THR A 97 5.12 -10.82 20.38
N LEU A 98 5.26 -10.63 19.08
CA LEU A 98 5.56 -11.69 18.11
C LEU A 98 7.00 -11.54 17.61
N ASP A 99 7.67 -12.65 17.41
CA ASP A 99 8.95 -12.69 16.71
C ASP A 99 8.70 -13.23 15.31
N VAL A 100 9.35 -12.67 14.29
CA VAL A 100 9.20 -13.14 12.90
C VAL A 100 9.51 -14.63 12.70
N SER A 101 10.29 -15.24 13.60
CA SER A 101 10.55 -16.69 13.59
C SER A 101 9.35 -17.55 14.00
N THR A 102 8.28 -16.95 14.54
CA THR A 102 7.04 -17.63 14.92
C THR A 102 5.89 -17.37 13.94
N ALA A 103 6.17 -16.76 12.78
CA ALA A 103 5.16 -16.54 11.75
C ALA A 103 4.58 -17.88 11.24
N ASP A 104 3.30 -17.87 10.89
CA ASP A 104 2.60 -19.02 10.33
C ASP A 104 3.08 -19.33 8.92
N ILE A 105 3.45 -18.30 8.16
CA ILE A 105 4.19 -18.48 6.90
C ILE A 105 5.37 -17.53 6.87
N ILE A 106 6.55 -18.09 6.63
CA ILE A 106 7.76 -17.33 6.31
C ILE A 106 8.00 -17.46 4.81
N PHE A 107 7.86 -16.34 4.10
CA PHE A 107 8.18 -16.22 2.68
C PHE A 107 9.64 -15.81 2.55
N ASN A 108 10.45 -16.71 1.97
CA ASN A 108 11.89 -16.55 1.83
C ASN A 108 12.31 -16.73 0.36
N LYS A 109 13.62 -16.53 0.12
CA LYS A 109 14.40 -17.02 -1.03
C LYS A 109 14.26 -16.25 -2.34
N GLU A 110 14.12 -14.94 -2.27
CA GLU A 110 14.70 -14.10 -3.33
C GLU A 110 16.23 -13.96 -3.13
N THR A 111 16.96 -13.57 -4.17
CA THR A 111 18.41 -13.40 -4.07
C THR A 111 18.70 -12.23 -3.14
N THR A 112 19.77 -12.33 -2.34
CA THR A 112 20.16 -11.22 -1.46
C THR A 112 20.33 -9.92 -2.27
N GLY A 113 19.59 -8.88 -1.88
CA GLY A 113 19.58 -7.59 -2.55
C GLY A 113 18.50 -7.41 -3.61
N ASP A 114 17.54 -8.33 -3.72
CA ASP A 114 16.37 -8.20 -4.59
C ASP A 114 15.26 -7.33 -3.96
N PHE A 115 15.38 -7.02 -2.67
CA PHE A 115 14.46 -6.23 -1.86
C PHE A 115 13.06 -6.85 -1.75
N PHE A 116 13.01 -8.18 -1.62
CA PHE A 116 11.74 -8.88 -1.37
C PHE A 116 11.16 -8.48 -0.01
N GLY A 117 9.85 -8.23 0.02
CA GLY A 117 9.18 -7.72 1.21
C GLY A 117 9.45 -6.24 1.44
N ALA A 118 9.97 -5.49 0.46
CA ALA A 118 9.98 -4.03 0.51
C ALA A 118 8.57 -3.45 0.34
N ALA A 119 7.72 -4.13 -0.42
CA ALA A 119 6.29 -3.84 -0.52
C ALA A 119 5.50 -5.12 -0.26
N VAL A 120 4.53 -5.05 0.65
CA VAL A 120 3.57 -6.12 0.94
C VAL A 120 2.18 -5.50 1.02
N ALA A 121 1.17 -6.20 0.51
CA ALA A 121 -0.20 -5.72 0.53
C ALA A 121 -1.21 -6.86 0.51
N ARG A 122 -2.43 -6.57 0.94
CA ARG A 122 -3.61 -7.38 0.63
C ARG A 122 -3.84 -7.36 -0.89
N ALA A 123 -4.18 -8.52 -1.45
CA ALA A 123 -4.59 -8.67 -2.85
C ALA A 123 -6.10 -8.91 -3.02
N GLY A 124 -6.86 -8.89 -1.92
CA GLY A 124 -8.29 -9.21 -1.89
C GLY A 124 -8.50 -10.72 -2.08
N ASP A 125 -9.70 -11.15 -2.48
CA ASP A 125 -9.95 -12.53 -2.93
C ASP A 125 -9.84 -12.55 -4.47
N PHE A 126 -8.60 -12.57 -4.97
CA PHE A 126 -8.25 -12.33 -6.38
C PHE A 126 -8.78 -13.42 -7.30
N ASN A 127 -9.00 -14.61 -6.77
CA ASN A 127 -9.57 -15.75 -7.49
C ASN A 127 -10.99 -16.13 -7.05
N LYS A 128 -11.63 -15.37 -6.15
CA LYS A 128 -12.98 -15.63 -5.62
C LYS A 128 -13.17 -17.04 -5.05
N ASP A 129 -12.18 -17.56 -4.34
CA ASP A 129 -12.30 -18.85 -3.68
C ASP A 129 -12.76 -18.77 -2.22
N GLY A 130 -12.97 -17.55 -1.71
CA GLY A 130 -13.45 -17.26 -0.37
C GLY A 130 -12.34 -17.04 0.66
N TYR A 131 -11.07 -17.06 0.25
CA TYR A 131 -9.93 -16.76 1.09
C TYR A 131 -9.34 -15.38 0.73
N GLY A 132 -8.75 -14.70 1.71
CA GLY A 132 -7.94 -13.51 1.47
C GLY A 132 -6.60 -13.87 0.83
N ASP A 133 -6.18 -13.10 -0.15
CA ASP A 133 -4.90 -13.24 -0.83
C ASP A 133 -3.94 -12.12 -0.46
N VAL A 134 -2.65 -12.39 -0.60
CA VAL A 134 -1.58 -11.43 -0.33
C VAL A 134 -0.63 -11.28 -1.50
N MET A 135 -0.03 -10.10 -1.62
CA MET A 135 0.95 -9.82 -2.65
C MET A 135 2.20 -9.15 -2.11
N PHE A 136 3.29 -9.32 -2.87
CA PHE A 136 4.64 -8.94 -2.48
C PHE A 136 5.40 -8.36 -3.66
N GLY A 137 6.29 -7.41 -3.38
CA GLY A 137 7.22 -6.83 -4.33
C GLY A 137 8.68 -7.20 -4.03
N ALA A 138 9.46 -7.39 -5.09
CA ALA A 138 10.91 -7.57 -5.07
C ALA A 138 11.55 -6.67 -6.14
N PHE A 139 11.49 -5.35 -5.94
CA PHE A 139 11.74 -4.36 -6.99
C PHE A 139 13.19 -4.33 -7.52
N LYS A 140 14.16 -4.93 -6.83
CA LYS A 140 15.54 -5.07 -7.32
C LYS A 140 15.88 -6.45 -7.84
N SER A 141 14.88 -7.34 -7.96
CA SER A 141 15.09 -8.66 -8.54
C SER A 141 15.83 -8.57 -9.88
N ASN A 142 16.90 -9.36 -9.97
CA ASN A 142 17.70 -9.50 -11.19
C ASN A 142 17.28 -10.70 -12.04
N ASN A 143 16.11 -11.29 -11.75
CA ASN A 143 15.62 -12.40 -12.52
C ASN A 143 15.28 -11.94 -13.95
N GLY A 144 15.89 -12.59 -14.95
CA GLY A 144 15.70 -12.25 -16.36
C GLY A 144 16.40 -10.99 -16.88
N GLY A 145 16.97 -10.13 -16.02
CA GLY A 145 17.73 -8.93 -16.40
C GLY A 145 18.13 -8.05 -15.22
N THR A 146 18.73 -6.87 -15.46
CA THR A 146 19.24 -6.03 -14.37
C THR A 146 18.12 -5.25 -13.70
N GLU A 147 17.90 -5.45 -12.40
CA GLU A 147 16.92 -4.74 -11.55
C GLU A 147 15.55 -4.58 -12.23
N ARG A 148 15.08 -5.66 -12.88
CA ARG A 148 13.75 -5.67 -13.52
C ARG A 148 12.64 -5.57 -12.48
N GLY A 149 12.88 -6.18 -11.33
CA GLY A 149 11.88 -6.33 -10.30
C GLY A 149 10.85 -7.41 -10.63
N GLN A 150 10.14 -7.86 -9.62
CA GLN A 150 9.07 -8.85 -9.71
C GLN A 150 7.99 -8.55 -8.67
N ALA A 151 6.77 -9.01 -8.96
CA ALA A 151 5.70 -9.09 -7.97
C ALA A 151 5.11 -10.50 -7.91
N TYR A 152 4.57 -10.85 -6.74
CA TYR A 152 4.06 -12.17 -6.42
C TYR A 152 2.69 -12.05 -5.78
N ILE A 153 1.76 -12.95 -6.12
CA ILE A 153 0.50 -13.13 -5.38
C ILE A 153 0.45 -14.55 -4.86
N VAL A 154 0.10 -14.69 -3.59
CA VAL A 154 -0.08 -15.97 -2.91
C VAL A 154 -1.54 -16.06 -2.51
N PHE A 155 -2.22 -17.11 -2.99
CA PHE A 155 -3.63 -17.31 -2.66
C PHE A 155 -3.80 -17.87 -1.25
N GLY A 156 -4.83 -17.38 -0.57
CA GLY A 156 -5.28 -17.84 0.72
C GLY A 156 -5.56 -19.33 0.73
N ARG A 157 -5.41 -19.95 1.90
CA ARG A 157 -5.61 -21.38 2.11
C ARG A 157 -5.64 -21.71 3.60
N PRO A 158 -6.29 -22.81 4.01
CA PRO A 158 -6.21 -23.29 5.38
C PRO A 158 -4.76 -23.58 5.79
N ILE A 159 -4.35 -23.04 6.94
CA ILE A 159 -3.02 -23.26 7.50
C ILE A 159 -3.14 -24.12 8.76
N THR A 160 -2.57 -25.33 8.71
CA THR A 160 -2.61 -26.28 9.84
C THR A 160 -1.30 -26.39 10.60
N SER A 161 -0.24 -25.76 10.08
CA SER A 161 1.11 -25.78 10.62
C SER A 161 1.95 -24.70 9.98
N SER A 162 2.95 -24.19 10.69
CA SER A 162 3.83 -23.17 10.13
C SER A 162 4.60 -23.66 8.89
N LEU A 163 4.79 -22.76 7.94
CA LEU A 163 5.44 -23.00 6.66
C LEU A 163 6.66 -22.08 6.48
N ASP A 164 7.72 -22.61 5.88
CA ASP A 164 8.88 -21.86 5.42
C ASP A 164 9.05 -22.16 3.92
N VAL A 165 8.79 -21.17 3.08
CA VAL A 165 8.55 -21.36 1.65
C VAL A 165 9.47 -20.50 0.80
N ASP A 166 9.80 -21.03 -0.38
CA ASP A 166 10.43 -20.28 -1.46
C ASP A 166 9.36 -19.52 -2.23
N ILE A 167 9.37 -18.19 -2.19
CA ILE A 167 8.30 -17.39 -2.81
C ILE A 167 8.19 -17.66 -4.32
N SER A 168 9.31 -17.84 -5.01
CA SER A 168 9.34 -18.07 -6.46
C SER A 168 8.62 -19.36 -6.89
N LEU A 169 8.54 -20.34 -5.99
CA LEU A 169 7.89 -21.63 -6.20
C LEU A 169 6.51 -21.73 -5.54
N PHE A 170 6.27 -20.94 -4.50
CA PHE A 170 5.04 -20.99 -3.70
C PHE A 170 3.96 -20.03 -4.20
N ALA A 171 4.36 -18.92 -4.82
CA ALA A 171 3.43 -17.95 -5.38
C ALA A 171 2.55 -18.57 -6.46
N ASN A 172 1.27 -18.20 -6.44
CA ASN A 172 0.26 -18.61 -7.39
C ASN A 172 0.29 -17.76 -8.65
N VAL A 173 0.69 -16.50 -8.52
CA VAL A 173 0.91 -15.59 -9.63
C VAL A 173 2.30 -14.97 -9.50
N VAL A 174 3.04 -14.95 -10.59
CA VAL A 174 4.31 -14.24 -10.71
C VAL A 174 4.18 -13.23 -11.84
N ILE A 175 4.51 -11.98 -11.54
CA ILE A 175 4.43 -10.87 -12.48
C ILE A 175 5.86 -10.37 -12.73
N THR A 176 6.22 -10.29 -14.00
CA THR A 176 7.56 -9.93 -14.45
C THR A 176 7.53 -8.83 -15.50
N THR A 177 8.69 -8.25 -15.79
CA THR A 177 8.88 -7.30 -16.89
C THR A 177 10.06 -7.73 -17.74
N THR A 178 10.11 -7.23 -18.98
CA THR A 178 11.27 -7.37 -19.86
C THR A 178 12.19 -6.14 -19.82
N THR A 179 11.82 -5.09 -19.09
CA THR A 179 12.57 -3.82 -19.04
C THR A 179 13.54 -3.80 -17.86
N ASP A 180 14.83 -3.62 -18.15
CA ASP A 180 15.86 -3.45 -17.13
C ASP A 180 15.67 -2.14 -16.36
N ARG A 181 15.93 -2.16 -15.06
CA ARG A 181 15.74 -1.03 -14.13
C ARG A 181 14.30 -0.51 -14.08
N SER A 182 13.32 -1.37 -14.36
CA SER A 182 11.90 -1.03 -14.23
C SER A 182 11.47 -0.84 -12.78
N TRP A 183 12.15 -1.54 -11.86
CA TRP A 183 11.77 -1.60 -10.44
C TRP A 183 10.31 -2.07 -10.25
N LEU A 184 9.86 -3.02 -11.07
CA LEU A 184 8.54 -3.61 -10.96
C LEU A 184 8.34 -4.23 -9.57
N GLY A 185 7.21 -3.93 -8.94
CA GLY A 185 6.94 -4.36 -7.56
C GLY A 185 7.55 -3.43 -6.53
N HIS A 186 7.89 -2.19 -6.89
CA HIS A 186 8.24 -1.15 -5.92
C HIS A 186 7.06 -0.81 -5.01
N SER A 187 5.86 -0.80 -5.59
CA SER A 187 4.59 -0.74 -4.87
C SER A 187 3.66 -1.84 -5.39
N VAL A 188 2.82 -2.36 -4.50
CA VAL A 188 1.84 -3.41 -4.78
C VAL A 188 0.59 -3.12 -3.95
N GLY A 189 -0.58 -3.50 -4.44
CA GLY A 189 -1.82 -3.33 -3.68
C GLY A 189 -3.10 -3.64 -4.46
N LEU A 190 -4.18 -3.82 -3.70
CA LEU A 190 -5.54 -3.90 -4.20
C LEU A 190 -5.97 -2.56 -4.82
N VAL A 191 -6.59 -2.60 -5.99
CA VAL A 191 -7.22 -1.41 -6.60
C VAL A 191 -8.74 -1.50 -6.66
N GLY A 192 -9.32 -2.66 -6.33
CA GLY A 192 -10.76 -2.91 -6.41
C GLY A 192 -11.15 -3.54 -7.75
N ASP A 193 -12.45 -3.71 -8.02
CA ASP A 193 -12.98 -4.16 -9.31
C ASP A 193 -13.04 -2.97 -10.29
N VAL A 194 -11.87 -2.56 -10.77
CA VAL A 194 -11.74 -1.38 -11.64
C VAL A 194 -12.23 -1.63 -13.07
N ASN A 195 -12.47 -2.90 -13.43
CA ASN A 195 -12.96 -3.28 -14.75
C ASN A 195 -14.44 -3.73 -14.76
N GLY A 196 -15.06 -3.87 -13.60
CA GLY A 196 -16.48 -4.23 -13.44
C GLY A 196 -16.82 -5.66 -13.85
N ASP A 197 -15.85 -6.58 -13.86
CA ASP A 197 -16.08 -8.01 -14.13
C ASP A 197 -16.46 -8.79 -12.85
N GLY A 198 -16.53 -8.07 -11.74
CA GLY A 198 -16.90 -8.54 -10.42
C GLY A 198 -15.70 -9.01 -9.61
N PHE A 199 -14.52 -9.21 -10.21
CA PHE A 199 -13.31 -9.68 -9.53
C PHE A 199 -12.48 -8.49 -9.07
N VAL A 200 -11.82 -8.64 -7.92
CA VAL A 200 -10.90 -7.61 -7.49
C VAL A 200 -9.65 -7.63 -8.37
N ASP A 201 -9.15 -6.45 -8.69
CA ASP A 201 -7.95 -6.24 -9.47
C ASP A 201 -6.82 -5.72 -8.56
N VAL A 202 -5.57 -5.95 -8.98
CA VAL A 202 -4.38 -5.53 -8.24
C VAL A 202 -3.46 -4.68 -9.10
N GLY A 203 -2.84 -3.68 -8.50
CA GLY A 203 -1.82 -2.83 -9.12
C GLY A 203 -0.40 -3.30 -8.80
N VAL A 204 0.54 -3.06 -9.72
CA VAL A 204 1.97 -3.23 -9.51
C VAL A 204 2.70 -2.01 -10.09
N GLY A 205 3.40 -1.28 -9.23
CA GLY A 205 4.14 -0.08 -9.61
C GLY A 205 5.56 -0.38 -10.08
N ALA A 206 6.01 0.39 -11.07
CA ALA A 206 7.34 0.32 -11.67
C ALA A 206 7.88 1.74 -11.94
N PRO A 207 8.23 2.50 -10.88
CA PRO A 207 8.51 3.94 -10.99
C PRO A 207 9.78 4.28 -11.77
N ALA A 208 10.69 3.33 -11.99
CA ALA A 208 11.91 3.54 -12.75
C ALA A 208 11.83 2.99 -14.18
N ASP A 209 10.70 2.41 -14.57
CA ASP A 209 10.49 1.89 -15.92
C ASP A 209 10.56 3.02 -16.95
N LYS A 210 11.26 2.71 -18.03
CA LYS A 210 11.69 3.65 -19.04
C LYS A 210 10.77 3.45 -20.23
N GLY A 211 9.70 4.23 -20.26
CA GLY A 211 8.78 4.26 -21.39
C GLY A 211 9.44 4.90 -22.60
N ASN A 212 9.09 6.14 -22.86
CA ASN A 212 9.70 6.98 -23.90
C ASN A 212 10.90 7.78 -23.38
N THR A 213 11.04 7.98 -22.07
CA THR A 213 12.21 8.62 -21.43
C THR A 213 12.70 7.89 -20.16
N ASP A 214 13.75 8.41 -19.53
CA ASP A 214 14.27 7.82 -18.27
C ASP A 214 13.26 8.12 -17.14
N MET A 215 12.91 7.14 -16.31
CA MET A 215 12.06 7.30 -15.11
C MET A 215 10.64 7.86 -15.40
N ASP A 216 10.03 7.49 -16.53
CA ASP A 216 8.63 7.78 -16.83
C ASP A 216 7.68 7.15 -15.78
N GLY A 217 8.02 5.97 -15.26
CA GLY A 217 7.22 5.28 -14.26
C GLY A 217 5.91 4.72 -14.82
N PHE A 218 5.41 3.62 -14.23
CA PHE A 218 4.19 2.96 -14.67
C PHE A 218 3.44 2.33 -13.48
N VAL A 219 2.11 2.21 -13.62
CA VAL A 219 1.28 1.27 -12.83
C VAL A 219 0.68 0.25 -13.77
N TYR A 220 0.88 -1.04 -13.48
CA TYR A 220 0.27 -2.14 -14.23
C TYR A 220 -0.83 -2.79 -13.39
N ILE A 221 -2.06 -2.79 -13.89
CA ILE A 221 -3.21 -3.38 -13.19
C ILE A 221 -3.55 -4.73 -13.80
N PHE A 222 -3.56 -5.77 -12.98
CA PHE A 222 -3.88 -7.14 -13.37
C PHE A 222 -5.22 -7.54 -12.76
N LYS A 223 -6.03 -8.21 -13.58
CA LYS A 223 -7.38 -8.58 -13.19
C LYS A 223 -7.48 -9.93 -12.52
N GLY A 224 -8.40 -10.04 -11.56
CA GLY A 224 -8.73 -11.31 -10.92
C GLY A 224 -9.45 -12.28 -11.88
N ASP A 225 -9.39 -13.57 -11.57
CA ASP A 225 -10.13 -14.60 -12.33
C ASP A 225 -10.32 -15.87 -11.49
N SER A 226 -11.57 -16.36 -11.44
CA SER A 226 -11.93 -17.66 -10.85
C SER A 226 -11.24 -18.88 -11.47
N ALA A 227 -10.67 -18.74 -12.66
CA ALA A 227 -9.87 -19.78 -13.29
C ALA A 227 -8.50 -19.97 -12.61
N TYR A 228 -8.03 -18.99 -11.82
CA TYR A 228 -6.80 -19.11 -11.07
C TYR A 228 -7.01 -19.97 -9.82
N SER A 229 -6.18 -21.00 -9.64
CA SER A 229 -6.38 -21.97 -8.57
C SER A 229 -5.06 -22.35 -7.90
N VAL A 230 -5.13 -22.73 -6.63
CA VAL A 230 -4.01 -23.32 -5.92
C VAL A 230 -3.46 -24.54 -6.68
N GLY A 231 -2.15 -24.52 -6.96
CA GLY A 231 -1.43 -25.62 -7.63
C GLY A 231 -1.09 -25.39 -9.11
N THR A 232 -1.58 -24.32 -9.74
CA THR A 232 -1.12 -23.89 -11.07
C THR A 232 -0.60 -22.46 -10.99
N GLN A 233 0.72 -22.30 -11.12
CA GLN A 233 1.34 -20.99 -11.12
C GLN A 233 1.06 -20.25 -12.43
N GLN A 234 0.46 -19.07 -12.34
CA GLN A 234 0.29 -18.13 -13.45
C GLN A 234 1.55 -17.29 -13.58
N GLN A 235 1.92 -17.01 -14.82
CA GLN A 235 3.08 -16.20 -15.17
C GLN A 235 2.60 -15.07 -16.07
N PHE A 236 2.68 -13.85 -15.57
CA PHE A 236 2.35 -12.64 -16.31
C PHE A 236 3.59 -11.83 -16.62
N VAL A 237 3.55 -11.13 -17.74
CA VAL A 237 4.43 -10.00 -18.05
C VAL A 237 3.62 -8.70 -18.01
N THR A 238 4.28 -7.55 -17.88
CA THR A 238 3.63 -6.23 -17.83
C THR A 238 2.68 -5.95 -19.00
N SER A 239 2.91 -6.54 -20.18
CA SER A 239 2.02 -6.43 -21.33
C SER A 239 0.70 -7.21 -21.20
N ASP A 240 0.59 -8.10 -20.22
CA ASP A 240 -0.64 -8.84 -19.92
C ASP A 240 -1.59 -8.04 -18.99
N ALA A 241 -1.16 -6.87 -18.50
CA ALA A 241 -1.96 -6.00 -17.65
C ALA A 241 -3.26 -5.59 -18.36
N HIS A 242 -4.35 -5.56 -17.60
CA HIS A 242 -5.64 -5.10 -18.07
C HIS A 242 -5.68 -3.57 -18.23
N PHE A 243 -5.02 -2.85 -17.32
CA PHE A 243 -4.75 -1.43 -17.48
C PHE A 243 -3.27 -1.11 -17.29
N ILE A 244 -2.83 -0.10 -18.03
CA ILE A 244 -1.49 0.48 -17.87
C ILE A 244 -1.69 1.98 -17.61
N VAL A 245 -1.13 2.49 -16.52
CA VAL A 245 -1.05 3.92 -16.27
C VAL A 245 0.34 4.39 -16.70
N ASP A 246 0.34 5.30 -17.67
CA ASP A 246 1.52 5.95 -18.23
C ASP A 246 1.21 7.43 -18.42
N LEU A 247 1.72 8.27 -17.50
CA LEU A 247 1.46 9.70 -17.54
C LEU A 247 2.10 10.42 -18.75
N ASN A 248 2.97 9.74 -19.50
CA ASN A 248 3.65 10.26 -20.70
C ASN A 248 4.46 11.54 -20.43
N GLU A 249 5.01 11.66 -19.23
CA GLU A 249 5.80 12.81 -18.78
C GLU A 249 7.14 12.34 -18.21
N ASN A 250 8.20 13.10 -18.43
CA ASN A 250 9.53 12.68 -18.00
C ASN A 250 9.68 12.75 -16.48
N ASP A 251 10.45 11.82 -15.92
CA ASP A 251 10.90 11.82 -14.52
C ASP A 251 9.74 11.93 -13.49
N ASN A 252 8.52 11.52 -13.85
CA ASN A 252 7.35 11.67 -12.97
C ASN A 252 7.30 10.62 -11.85
N GLU A 253 7.99 9.48 -12.05
CA GLU A 253 8.06 8.35 -11.11
C GLU A 253 6.68 7.81 -10.67
N CYS A 254 5.68 7.84 -11.56
CA CYS A 254 4.37 7.24 -11.29
C CYS A 254 4.49 5.74 -11.03
N GLY A 255 3.60 5.22 -10.19
CA GLY A 255 3.75 3.88 -9.63
C GLY A 255 4.74 3.80 -8.46
N ASN A 256 5.26 4.92 -7.99
CA ASN A 256 5.87 4.95 -6.67
C ASN A 256 4.84 4.62 -5.56
N ALA A 257 3.61 5.13 -5.69
CA ALA A 257 2.47 4.79 -4.85
C ALA A 257 1.16 4.83 -5.63
N PHE A 258 0.20 4.01 -5.22
CA PHE A 258 -1.18 4.03 -5.69
C PHE A 258 -2.10 3.49 -4.57
N ALA A 259 -3.39 3.76 -4.67
CA ALA A 259 -4.41 3.22 -3.77
C ALA A 259 -5.73 3.04 -4.50
N GLY A 260 -6.40 1.89 -4.32
CA GLY A 260 -7.81 1.76 -4.64
C GLY A 260 -8.64 2.63 -3.71
N ILE A 261 -9.64 3.32 -4.23
CA ILE A 261 -10.50 4.24 -3.44
C ILE A 261 -11.98 3.89 -3.57
N GLY A 262 -12.28 2.72 -4.13
CA GLY A 262 -13.64 2.26 -4.41
C GLY A 262 -14.34 3.11 -5.48
N ASP A 263 -15.60 2.79 -5.76
CA ASP A 263 -16.47 3.56 -6.67
C ASP A 263 -16.87 4.91 -6.04
N ILE A 264 -15.93 5.84 -5.99
CA ILE A 264 -16.14 7.20 -5.48
C ILE A 264 -16.95 8.04 -6.47
N THR A 265 -16.87 7.74 -7.76
CA THR A 265 -17.63 8.45 -8.79
C THR A 265 -19.09 8.00 -8.89
N GLY A 266 -19.43 6.84 -8.35
CA GLY A 266 -20.76 6.24 -8.38
C GLY A 266 -21.15 5.71 -9.77
N ASP A 267 -20.16 5.37 -10.60
CA ASP A 267 -20.36 4.90 -11.98
C ASP A 267 -20.43 3.37 -12.10
N GLY A 268 -20.19 2.67 -11.00
CA GLY A 268 -20.25 1.22 -10.88
C GLY A 268 -18.93 0.51 -11.12
N PHE A 269 -17.82 1.23 -11.28
CA PHE A 269 -16.46 0.69 -11.33
C PHE A 269 -15.66 1.24 -10.14
N ASP A 270 -14.79 0.43 -9.55
CA ASP A 270 -13.88 0.97 -8.54
C ASP A 270 -12.91 1.96 -9.19
N ASP A 271 -12.65 3.07 -8.50
CA ASP A 271 -11.70 4.10 -8.89
C ASP A 271 -10.37 3.91 -8.12
N PHE A 272 -9.30 4.52 -8.62
CA PHE A 272 -7.97 4.45 -7.99
C PHE A 272 -7.17 5.74 -8.14
N ALA A 273 -6.28 5.99 -7.18
CA ALA A 273 -5.37 7.12 -7.17
C ALA A 273 -3.93 6.67 -7.42
N VAL A 274 -3.15 7.48 -8.14
CA VAL A 274 -1.73 7.24 -8.45
C VAL A 274 -0.91 8.47 -8.05
N GLY A 275 0.18 8.24 -7.33
CA GLY A 275 1.15 9.27 -6.97
C GLY A 275 2.29 9.33 -7.98
N ALA A 276 2.53 10.52 -8.53
CA ALA A 276 3.66 10.86 -9.38
C ALA A 276 4.58 11.81 -8.61
N ARG A 277 5.35 11.23 -7.68
CA ARG A 277 6.00 12.00 -6.61
C ARG A 277 7.06 13.01 -7.11
N ASN A 278 7.62 12.77 -8.29
CA ASN A 278 8.68 13.60 -8.87
C ASN A 278 8.17 14.39 -10.08
N HIS A 279 6.86 14.37 -10.34
CA HIS A 279 6.22 15.09 -11.42
C HIS A 279 6.51 16.60 -11.36
N LEU A 280 6.74 17.16 -12.56
CA LEU A 280 7.01 18.57 -12.77
C LEU A 280 5.70 19.35 -12.88
N VAL A 281 5.23 19.90 -11.76
CA VAL A 281 4.13 20.87 -11.80
C VAL A 281 4.73 22.26 -12.07
N GLY A 282 4.53 22.78 -13.28
CA GLY A 282 5.07 24.10 -13.68
C GLY A 282 6.58 24.11 -13.97
N ALA A 283 7.40 24.67 -13.07
CA ALA A 283 8.83 24.91 -13.31
C ALA A 283 9.79 24.27 -12.30
N ASN A 284 9.28 23.61 -11.25
CA ASN A 284 10.12 23.00 -10.21
C ASN A 284 9.91 21.48 -10.17
N LEU A 285 11.00 20.73 -10.30
CA LEU A 285 10.98 19.27 -10.13
C LEU A 285 10.68 18.91 -8.67
N GLY A 286 10.03 17.78 -8.43
CA GLY A 286 9.83 17.26 -7.07
C GLY A 286 8.70 17.91 -6.27
N GLU A 287 7.80 18.68 -6.89
CA GLU A 287 6.57 19.15 -6.24
C GLU A 287 5.62 17.97 -6.00
N GLY A 288 5.50 17.07 -6.99
CA GLY A 288 4.67 15.87 -6.93
C GLY A 288 3.19 16.12 -7.22
N GLU A 289 2.53 15.11 -7.76
CA GLU A 289 1.12 15.15 -8.15
C GLU A 289 0.40 13.84 -7.78
N VAL A 290 -0.90 13.93 -7.51
CA VAL A 290 -1.77 12.76 -7.37
C VAL A 290 -2.89 12.82 -8.39
N LEU A 291 -3.03 11.77 -9.18
CA LEU A 291 -4.04 11.66 -10.23
C LEU A 291 -5.02 10.53 -9.90
N LEU A 292 -6.30 10.79 -10.09
CA LEU A 292 -7.38 9.85 -9.82
C LEU A 292 -7.99 9.39 -11.14
N PHE A 293 -8.12 8.08 -11.30
CA PHE A 293 -8.64 7.45 -12.50
C PHE A 293 -9.89 6.66 -12.18
N SER A 294 -10.90 6.81 -13.03
CA SER A 294 -12.09 5.99 -12.94
C SER A 294 -11.92 4.69 -13.68
N GLY A 295 -12.39 3.61 -13.07
CA GLY A 295 -12.46 2.30 -13.70
C GLY A 295 -13.35 2.29 -14.95
N LYS A 296 -13.23 1.24 -15.77
CA LYS A 296 -14.07 1.04 -16.97
C LYS A 296 -14.02 -0.39 -17.48
N ALA A 297 -15.02 -0.83 -18.23
CA ALA A 297 -15.08 -2.20 -18.73
C ALA A 297 -14.04 -2.58 -19.83
N ALA A 298 -13.36 -1.60 -20.42
CA ALA A 298 -12.48 -1.84 -21.57
C ALA A 298 -11.01 -1.74 -21.15
N THR A 299 -10.18 -2.70 -21.55
CA THR A 299 -8.71 -2.61 -21.48
C THR A 299 -8.25 -1.31 -22.13
N ASP A 300 -7.38 -0.57 -21.43
CA ASP A 300 -6.89 0.71 -21.93
C ASP A 300 -5.56 1.11 -21.29
N THR A 301 -4.93 2.12 -21.88
CA THR A 301 -3.83 2.85 -21.25
C THR A 301 -4.37 4.17 -20.74
N TYR A 302 -4.28 4.39 -19.44
CA TYR A 302 -4.54 5.70 -18.84
C TYR A 302 -3.29 6.56 -18.96
N ASN A 303 -3.47 7.79 -19.43
CA ASN A 303 -2.46 8.84 -19.37
C ASN A 303 -2.97 10.01 -18.51
N ALA A 304 -2.13 11.02 -18.29
CA ALA A 304 -2.48 12.16 -17.43
C ALA A 304 -3.78 12.85 -17.86
N THR A 305 -4.13 12.85 -19.15
CA THR A 305 -5.36 13.49 -19.65
C THR A 305 -6.63 12.66 -19.41
N ASP A 306 -6.49 11.39 -19.06
CA ASP A 306 -7.60 10.51 -18.68
C ASP A 306 -7.93 10.60 -17.18
N ALA A 307 -7.15 11.35 -16.40
CA ALA A 307 -7.42 11.57 -14.99
C ALA A 307 -8.78 12.27 -14.80
N SER A 308 -9.63 11.67 -13.98
CA SER A 308 -10.92 12.22 -13.58
C SER A 308 -10.76 13.40 -12.61
N LEU A 309 -9.69 13.38 -11.81
CA LEU A 309 -9.30 14.44 -10.90
C LEU A 309 -7.77 14.49 -10.81
N ILE A 310 -7.23 15.71 -10.88
CA ILE A 310 -5.82 16.01 -10.64
C ILE A 310 -5.70 16.79 -9.33
N ILE A 311 -4.83 16.33 -8.43
CA ILE A 311 -4.59 16.93 -7.13
C ILE A 311 -3.13 17.39 -7.06
N THR A 312 -2.96 18.71 -6.94
CA THR A 312 -1.64 19.34 -6.75
C THR A 312 -1.55 19.92 -5.34
N GLY A 313 -0.45 19.60 -4.65
CA GLY A 313 -0.19 20.05 -3.27
C GLY A 313 0.20 21.53 -3.16
N VAL A 314 0.38 22.01 -1.92
CA VAL A 314 1.02 23.30 -1.55
C VAL A 314 2.56 23.28 -1.69
N ALA A 315 3.08 22.36 -2.50
CA ALA A 315 4.43 21.85 -2.36
C ALA A 315 5.50 22.79 -2.92
N ASP A 316 6.53 23.04 -2.12
CA ASP A 316 7.78 23.60 -2.58
C ASP A 316 8.59 22.51 -3.33
N THR A 317 9.67 22.91 -4.00
CA THR A 317 10.61 21.95 -4.63
C THR A 317 11.07 20.90 -3.61
N ASP A 318 11.09 19.63 -4.00
CA ASP A 318 11.53 18.47 -3.21
C ASP A 318 10.61 18.07 -2.02
N ASP A 319 9.35 18.51 -1.99
CA ASP A 319 8.37 18.05 -0.99
C ASP A 319 7.83 16.64 -1.29
N PHE A 320 7.83 16.24 -2.57
CA PHE A 320 7.35 14.98 -3.11
C PHE A 320 5.91 14.62 -2.68
N PHE A 321 4.96 15.50 -2.99
CA PHE A 321 3.55 15.23 -2.78
C PHE A 321 3.11 13.94 -3.48
N GLY A 322 2.35 13.08 -2.80
CA GLY A 322 1.95 11.78 -3.35
C GLY A 322 3.00 10.67 -3.19
N TRP A 323 4.00 10.86 -2.32
CA TRP A 323 5.02 9.84 -2.06
C TRP A 323 4.43 8.52 -1.55
N CYS A 324 3.41 8.57 -0.70
CA CYS A 324 2.62 7.42 -0.29
C CYS A 324 1.14 7.76 -0.32
N LEU A 325 0.33 6.75 -0.64
CA LEU A 325 -1.12 6.84 -0.71
C LEU A 325 -1.72 5.72 0.13
N SER A 326 -2.84 6.02 0.79
CA SER A 326 -3.69 5.06 1.47
C SER A 326 -5.13 5.56 1.37
N SER A 327 -6.08 4.69 1.64
CA SER A 327 -7.49 5.02 1.57
C SER A 327 -8.23 4.35 2.73
N GLY A 328 -9.35 4.93 3.11
CA GLY A 328 -10.23 4.39 4.15
C GLY A 328 -11.26 5.43 4.58
N ASP A 329 -12.36 4.98 5.15
CA ASP A 329 -13.38 5.87 5.73
C ASP A 329 -12.88 6.41 7.07
N VAL A 330 -12.21 7.57 7.04
CA VAL A 330 -11.57 8.13 8.25
C VAL A 330 -12.52 8.98 9.08
N ASP A 331 -13.69 9.34 8.54
CA ASP A 331 -14.70 10.10 9.28
C ASP A 331 -15.99 9.33 9.60
N GLY A 332 -16.05 8.06 9.23
CA GLY A 332 -17.11 7.12 9.58
C GLY A 332 -18.41 7.36 8.81
N ASN A 333 -18.34 7.97 7.64
CA ASN A 333 -19.51 8.32 6.84
C ASN A 333 -19.95 7.20 5.87
N GLY A 334 -19.19 6.10 5.80
CA GLY A 334 -19.44 4.94 4.97
C GLY A 334 -18.85 5.03 3.56
N THR A 335 -18.05 6.05 3.25
CA THR A 335 -17.36 6.23 1.98
C THR A 335 -15.86 6.37 2.20
N VAL A 336 -15.07 6.03 1.18
CA VAL A 336 -13.62 6.01 1.29
C VAL A 336 -13.04 7.41 1.12
N ASP A 337 -12.18 7.82 2.03
CA ASP A 337 -11.34 9.01 1.92
C ASP A 337 -9.95 8.64 1.39
N LEU A 338 -9.26 9.62 0.81
CA LEU A 338 -7.89 9.47 0.31
C LEU A 338 -6.89 10.15 1.25
N LEU A 339 -5.83 9.43 1.62
CA LEU A 339 -4.74 9.90 2.44
C LEU A 339 -3.47 10.03 1.60
N ILE A 340 -2.83 11.20 1.67
CA ILE A 340 -1.69 11.57 0.83
C ILE A 340 -0.52 12.01 1.70
N GLY A 341 0.60 11.29 1.62
CA GLY A 341 1.83 11.63 2.32
C GLY A 341 2.71 12.61 1.56
N VAL A 342 3.33 13.53 2.31
CA VAL A 342 4.25 14.57 1.81
C VAL A 342 5.47 14.62 2.73
N PRO A 343 6.46 13.72 2.56
CA PRO A 343 7.46 13.42 3.58
C PRO A 343 8.37 14.59 3.95
N PHE A 344 8.54 15.58 3.08
CA PHE A 344 9.45 16.70 3.31
C PHE A 344 8.76 18.05 3.44
N TYR A 345 7.44 18.06 3.61
CA TYR A 345 6.67 19.29 3.78
C TYR A 345 7.27 20.22 4.84
N ASP A 346 7.63 21.44 4.42
CA ASP A 346 8.43 22.39 5.18
C ASP A 346 7.59 23.48 5.92
N ALA A 347 6.26 23.44 5.82
CA ALA A 347 5.42 24.42 6.51
C ALA A 347 5.55 24.28 8.04
N GLY A 348 6.12 25.32 8.68
CA GLY A 348 6.37 25.32 10.12
C GLY A 348 7.77 24.83 10.52
N GLY A 349 8.65 24.51 9.58
CA GLY A 349 10.07 24.20 9.78
C GLY A 349 10.57 23.11 8.82
N THR A 350 11.89 22.97 8.69
CA THR A 350 12.53 22.01 7.76
C THR A 350 12.24 20.55 8.12
N TRP A 351 11.86 19.75 7.12
CA TRP A 351 11.72 18.28 7.15
C TRP A 351 10.69 17.77 8.17
N ARG A 352 9.53 18.42 8.25
CA ARG A 352 8.49 18.00 9.20
C ARG A 352 7.56 16.93 8.66
N GLY A 353 7.42 16.85 7.35
CA GLY A 353 6.49 15.96 6.69
C GLY A 353 5.04 16.38 6.92
N GLY A 354 4.16 15.92 6.04
CA GLY A 354 2.74 16.22 6.05
C GLY A 354 1.92 14.99 5.67
N LEU A 355 0.70 14.95 6.22
CA LEU A 355 -0.37 14.05 5.79
C LEU A 355 -1.55 14.92 5.39
N MET A 356 -2.05 14.73 4.17
CA MET A 356 -3.26 15.35 3.69
C MET A 356 -4.37 14.31 3.63
N ILE A 357 -5.56 14.68 4.10
CA ILE A 357 -6.76 13.85 4.02
C ILE A 357 -7.74 14.55 3.08
N LEU A 358 -8.11 13.86 2.00
CA LEU A 358 -9.10 14.31 1.05
C LEU A 358 -10.37 13.49 1.20
N LYS A 359 -11.44 14.17 1.63
CA LYS A 359 -12.72 13.53 1.88
C LYS A 359 -13.49 13.21 0.61
N ASP A 360 -14.28 12.15 0.64
CA ASP A 360 -15.15 11.69 -0.45
C ASP A 360 -15.94 12.84 -1.15
N THR A 361 -16.55 13.71 -0.36
CA THR A 361 -17.37 14.84 -0.83
C THR A 361 -16.58 15.89 -1.60
N SER A 362 -15.27 15.96 -1.38
CA SER A 362 -14.35 16.86 -2.07
C SER A 362 -13.87 16.26 -3.40
N ILE A 363 -13.86 14.93 -3.52
CA ILE A 363 -13.44 14.20 -4.73
C ILE A 363 -14.52 14.25 -5.80
N THR A 364 -15.78 14.06 -5.43
CA THR A 364 -16.91 13.95 -6.39
C THR A 364 -17.31 15.24 -7.10
N ASN A 365 -16.79 16.40 -6.70
CA ASN A 365 -17.22 17.71 -7.21
C ASN A 365 -16.14 18.50 -7.95
N ALA A 366 -14.93 17.95 -8.13
CA ALA A 366 -13.80 18.64 -8.71
C ALA A 366 -13.15 17.82 -9.82
N THR A 367 -12.71 18.50 -10.88
CA THR A 367 -11.81 17.93 -11.91
C THR A 367 -10.35 18.31 -11.66
N GLU A 368 -10.11 19.32 -10.83
CA GLU A 368 -8.79 19.77 -10.38
C GLU A 368 -8.91 20.33 -8.95
N ILE A 369 -8.02 19.90 -8.06
CA ILE A 369 -7.84 20.48 -6.73
C ILE A 369 -6.39 20.97 -6.66
N ASN A 370 -6.25 22.28 -6.45
CA ASN A 370 -4.94 22.92 -6.38
C ASN A 370 -4.80 23.65 -5.05
N TYR A 371 -3.95 23.10 -4.17
CA TYR A 371 -3.73 23.68 -2.84
C TYR A 371 -2.73 24.85 -2.86
N ASN A 372 -2.02 25.13 -3.97
CA ASN A 372 -1.13 26.30 -4.10
C ASN A 372 -1.88 27.65 -4.09
N ASN A 373 -3.20 27.66 -4.32
CA ASN A 373 -4.01 28.87 -4.24
C ASN A 373 -4.56 29.05 -2.81
N ALA A 374 -4.04 30.07 -2.11
CA ALA A 374 -4.26 30.42 -0.69
C ALA A 374 -5.71 30.72 -0.22
N LEU A 375 -6.73 30.08 -0.79
CA LEU A 375 -8.15 30.31 -0.49
C LEU A 375 -8.94 29.03 -0.13
N LEU A 376 -8.35 27.85 -0.22
CA LEU A 376 -8.97 26.63 0.32
C LEU A 376 -8.61 26.49 1.80
N PRO A 377 -9.55 26.06 2.67
CA PRO A 377 -9.24 25.76 4.06
C PRO A 377 -8.07 24.77 4.09
N VAL A 378 -7.05 25.11 4.89
CA VAL A 378 -5.90 24.28 5.17
C VAL A 378 -6.40 22.86 5.48
N PRO A 379 -5.93 21.80 4.79
CA PRO A 379 -6.33 20.45 5.12
C PRO A 379 -6.10 20.17 6.61
N ASP A 380 -6.93 19.31 7.22
CA ASP A 380 -6.74 18.90 8.60
C ASP A 380 -5.41 18.13 8.72
N PHE A 381 -4.35 18.83 9.13
CA PHE A 381 -3.05 18.22 9.39
C PHE A 381 -3.06 17.53 10.76
N VAL A 382 -2.96 16.20 10.77
CA VAL A 382 -2.63 15.46 11.98
C VAL A 382 -1.11 15.50 12.15
N THR A 383 -0.62 16.21 13.17
CA THR A 383 0.81 16.18 13.53
C THR A 383 1.08 15.04 14.50
N ILE A 384 1.94 14.10 14.10
CA ILE A 384 2.40 12.99 14.96
C ILE A 384 3.79 13.34 15.52
N SER A 385 4.04 13.10 16.81
CA SER A 385 5.32 13.44 17.47
C SER A 385 5.83 12.29 18.34
N GLY A 386 7.15 12.22 18.54
CA GLY A 386 7.79 11.23 19.44
C GLY A 386 8.46 10.04 18.77
N LEU A 387 8.77 10.14 17.47
CA LEU A 387 9.46 9.09 16.72
C LEU A 387 10.96 9.02 17.05
N GLU A 388 11.51 7.80 17.07
CA GLU A 388 12.95 7.58 16.88
C GLU A 388 13.30 7.89 15.40
N ASP A 389 14.56 8.24 15.11
CA ASP A 389 15.01 8.56 13.75
C ASP A 389 14.62 7.43 12.76
N ASN A 390 13.94 7.77 11.66
CA ASN A 390 13.45 6.87 10.57
C ASN A 390 12.16 6.05 10.81
N GLY A 391 11.29 6.45 11.75
CA GLY A 391 9.95 5.84 11.86
C GLY A 391 9.06 6.08 10.62
N VAL A 392 8.44 5.02 10.11
CA VAL A 392 7.47 5.07 8.99
C VAL A 392 6.07 4.78 9.53
N PHE A 393 5.06 5.54 9.09
CA PHE A 393 3.65 5.33 9.42
C PHE A 393 2.88 4.80 8.21
N GLY A 394 1.97 3.86 8.47
CA GLY A 394 0.90 3.45 7.55
C GLY A 394 -0.43 3.49 8.29
N THR A 395 -1.51 3.82 7.59
CA THR A 395 -2.88 3.76 8.13
C THR A 395 -3.52 2.41 7.84
N PHE A 396 -4.37 1.96 8.77
CA PHE A 396 -5.20 0.77 8.64
C PHE A 396 -6.66 1.23 8.67
N GLY A 397 -7.45 0.85 7.67
CA GLY A 397 -8.90 1.03 7.66
C GLY A 397 -9.50 0.57 6.34
N GLU A 398 -10.29 -0.51 6.36
CA GLU A 398 -11.23 -0.82 5.28
C GLU A 398 -12.62 -1.01 5.89
N GLY A 399 -13.64 -0.53 5.17
CA GLY A 399 -15.03 -0.54 5.59
C GLY A 399 -15.69 -1.92 5.56
N GLN A 400 -16.78 -2.01 6.33
CA GLN A 400 -17.66 -3.15 6.61
C GLN A 400 -17.12 -4.18 7.63
N GLN A 401 -17.31 -3.80 8.91
CA GLN A 401 -17.21 -4.65 10.12
C GLN A 401 -15.85 -5.29 10.36
N ASP A 402 -15.04 -4.69 11.23
CA ASP A 402 -14.85 -5.18 12.60
C ASP A 402 -14.06 -4.19 13.47
#